data_AF-A0A2H9PHF4-F1
#
_entry.id   AF-A0A2H9PHF4-F1
#
_cell.length_a   1.000
_cell.length_b   1.000
_cell.length_c   1.000
_cell.angle_alpha   90.00
_cell.angle_beta   90.00
_cell.angle_gamma   90.00
#
_symmetry.space_group_name_H-M   'P 1'
#
loop_
_entity.id
_entity.type
_entity.pdbx_description
1 polymer ?
#
loop_
_entity_poly.entity_id
_entity_poly.type
_entity_poly.pdbx_seq_one_letter_code
_entity_poly.pdbx_strand_id
1 'polypeptide(L)' 'MVRKIFPEAVRRLYNRVFVCRKCKSKIRTDYSKVKNGKVKCRKCGSKSLRPKRKEKKA' A
#
# COMPACT_ATOMS: atom_id res chain seq x y z
N MET A 1 -2.53 1.04 -27.19
CA MET A 1 -2.00 2.30 -26.61
C MET A 1 -1.20 1.99 -25.35
N VAL A 2 0.13 2.01 -25.42
CA VAL A 2 0.98 1.78 -24.24
C VAL A 2 0.92 3.02 -23.35
N ARG A 3 0.21 2.94 -22.22
CA ARG A 3 0.15 4.03 -21.23
C ARG A 3 1.57 4.29 -20.74
N LYS A 4 2.15 5.43 -21.13
CA LYS A 4 3.44 5.92 -20.63
C LYS A 4 3.27 6.23 -19.14
N ILE A 5 3.56 5.24 -18.30
CA ILE A 5 3.46 5.38 -16.85
C ILE A 5 4.73 6.08 -16.37
N PHE A 6 4.60 7.35 -16.00
CA PHE A 6 5.69 8.11 -15.41
C PHE A 6 6.18 7.43 -14.11
N PRO A 7 7.50 7.28 -13.93
CA PRO A 7 8.06 6.61 -12.74
C PRO A 7 7.66 7.31 -11.43
N GLU A 8 7.48 8.63 -11.47
CA GLU A 8 7.03 9.44 -10.34
C GLU A 8 5.61 9.09 -9.89
N ALA A 9 4.71 8.85 -10.85
CA ALA A 9 3.33 8.43 -10.56
C ALA A 9 3.32 7.07 -9.86
N VAL A 10 4.20 6.14 -10.26
CA VAL A 10 4.35 4.84 -9.60
C VAL A 10 4.78 5.03 -8.14
N ARG A 11 5.76 5.91 -7.93
CA ARG A 11 6.32 6.19 -6.61
C ARG A 11 5.25 6.81 -5.69
N ARG A 12 4.45 7.76 -6.19
CA ARG A 12 3.35 8.38 -5.42
C ARG A 12 2.25 7.39 -5.07
N LEU A 13 1.88 6.51 -6.00
CA LEU A 13 0.69 5.67 -5.86
C LEU A 13 0.92 4.34 -5.15
N TYR A 14 2.13 3.78 -5.21
CA TYR A 14 2.40 2.41 -4.77
C TYR A 14 3.56 2.28 -3.77
N ASN A 15 4.54 3.19 -3.80
CA ASN A 15 5.69 3.07 -2.90
C ASN A 15 5.24 3.31 -1.44
N ARG A 16 5.52 2.32 -0.56
CA ARG A 16 5.19 2.36 0.87
C ARG A 16 3.70 2.55 1.18
N VAL A 17 2.81 2.34 0.21
CA VAL A 17 1.36 2.44 0.40
C VAL A 17 0.79 1.07 0.73
N PHE A 18 0.18 0.97 1.91
CA PHE A 18 -0.52 -0.21 2.38
C PHE A 18 -2.01 0.07 2.49
N VAL A 19 -2.81 -0.97 2.30
CA VAL A 19 -4.26 -0.96 2.38
C VAL A 19 -4.67 -1.90 3.48
N CYS A 20 -5.54 -1.48 4.38
CA CYS A 20 -6.12 -2.37 5.39
C CYS A 20 -7.03 -3.41 4.72
N ARG A 21 -6.92 -4.69 5.12
CA ARG A 21 -7.80 -5.76 4.60
C ARG A 21 -9.24 -5.63 5.09
N LYS A 22 -9.46 -5.08 6.29
CA LYS A 22 -10.81 -4.90 6.89
C LYS A 22 -11.52 -3.65 6.37
N CYS A 23 -10.98 -2.47 6.65
CA CYS A 23 -11.64 -1.20 6.34
C CYS A 23 -11.17 -0.54 5.04
N LYS A 24 -10.27 -1.17 4.27
CA LYS A 24 -9.73 -0.66 2.99
C LYS A 24 -9.06 0.72 3.08
N SER A 25 -8.78 1.23 4.29
CA SER A 25 -8.06 2.48 4.49
C SER A 25 -6.63 2.37 3.97
N LYS A 26 -6.11 3.48 3.46
CA LYS A 26 -4.73 3.59 2.95
C LYS A 26 -3.84 4.15 4.05
N ILE A 27 -2.65 3.58 4.21
CA ILE A 27 -1.62 4.07 5.12
C ILE A 27 -0.27 4.07 4.40
N ARG A 28 0.51 5.12 4.60
CA ARG A 28 1.91 5.15 4.16
C ARG A 28 2.81 4.82 5.32
N THR A 29 3.62 3.78 5.19
CA THR A 29 4.54 3.34 6.22
C THR A 29 5.67 2.49 5.63
N ASP A 30 6.69 2.22 6.43
CA ASP A 30 7.81 1.39 6.01
C ASP A 30 7.43 -0.10 6.03
N TYR A 31 7.92 -0.85 5.04
CA TYR A 31 7.63 -2.28 4.90
C TYR A 31 8.08 -3.07 6.13
N SER A 32 9.23 -2.71 6.70
CA SER A 32 9.79 -3.37 7.89
C SER A 32 8.85 -3.26 9.09
N LYS A 33 8.19 -2.11 9.27
CA LYS A 33 7.25 -1.90 10.38
C LYS A 33 5.95 -2.71 10.20
N VAL A 34 5.49 -2.88 8.95
CA VAL A 34 4.31 -3.71 8.63
C VAL A 34 4.62 -5.19 8.81
N LYS A 35 5.77 -5.65 8.30
CA LYS A 35 6.22 -7.04 8.45
C LYS A 35 6.37 -7.43 9.93
N ASN A 36 6.90 -6.52 10.74
CA ASN A 36 7.05 -6.71 12.19
C ASN A 36 5.73 -6.50 12.98
N GLY A 37 4.59 -6.24 12.31
CA GLY A 37 3.30 -6.06 12.98
C GLY A 37 3.20 -4.84 13.90
N LYS A 38 4.14 -3.89 13.77
CA LYS A 38 4.24 -2.67 14.59
C LYS A 38 3.28 -1.57 14.13
N VAL A 39 2.69 -1.71 12.95
CA VAL A 39 1.74 -0.74 12.39
C VAL A 39 0.32 -1.28 12.46
N LYS A 40 -0.55 -0.52 13.10
CA LYS A 40 -1.99 -0.75 13.13
C LYS A 40 -2.70 0.18 12.17
N CYS A 41 -3.83 -0.26 11.63
CA CYS A 41 -4.73 0.61 10.91
C CYS A 41 -5.25 1.72 11.83
N ARG A 42 -5.13 2.99 11.41
CA ARG A 42 -5.58 4.15 12.21
C ARG A 42 -7.11 4.22 12.40
N LYS A 43 -7.89 3.57 11.54
CA LYS A 43 -9.37 3.58 11.61
C LYS A 43 -9.95 2.43 12.43
N CYS A 44 -9.43 1.21 12.24
CA CYS A 44 -10.03 0.01 12.83
C CYS A 44 -9.07 -0.80 13.71
N GLY A 45 -7.87 -0.30 13.98
CA GLY A 45 -6.88 -0.95 14.85
C GLY A 45 -6.26 -2.25 14.32
N SER A 46 -6.77 -2.82 13.23
CA SER A 46 -6.27 -4.09 12.70
C SER A 46 -4.83 -4.00 12.16
N LYS A 47 -4.04 -5.04 12.38
CA LYS A 47 -2.66 -5.19 11.86
C LYS A 47 -2.61 -5.81 10.47
N SER A 48 -3.75 -6.25 9.93
CA SER A 48 -3.88 -6.90 8.63
C SER A 48 -3.78 -5.87 7.49
N LEU A 49 -2.57 -5.40 7.22
CA LEU A 49 -2.25 -4.47 6.13
C LEU A 49 -1.68 -5.25 4.93
N ARG A 50 -2.10 -4.90 3.71
CA ARG A 50 -1.53 -5.43 2.46
C ARG A 50 -0.84 -4.32 1.67
N PRO A 51 0.29 -4.58 1.01
CA PRO A 51 0.88 -3.61 0.09
C PRO A 51 -0.08 -3.38 -1.09
N LYS A 52 -0.19 -2.13 -1.55
CA LYS A 52 -0.97 -1.80 -2.74
C LYS A 52 -0.18 -2.25 -3.97
N ARG A 53 -0.61 -3.34 -4.61
CA ARG A 53 0.02 -3.80 -5.86
C ARG A 53 -0.25 -2.80 -6.98
N LYS A 54 0.77 -2.51 -7.79
CA LYS A 54 0.60 -2.02 -9.16
C LYS A 54 -0.06 -3.16 -9.91
N GLU A 55 -1.26 -2.96 -10.47
CA GLU A 55 -1.86 -3.98 -11.33
C GLU A 55 -0.86 -4.29 -12.44
N LYS A 56 -0.28 -5.50 -12.42
CA LYS A 56 0.25 -6.10 -13.63
C LYS A 56 -1.00 -6.65 -14.32
N LYS A 57 -1.57 -5.90 -15.27
CA LYS A 57 -2.43 -6.56 -16.25
C LYS A 57 -1.51 -7.35 -17.17
N ALA A 58 -1.86 -8.63 -17.33
CA ALA A 58 -1.29 -9.56 -18.30
C ALA A 58 -1.40 -8.99 -19.71
#